data_AF-A0AA41QQR4-F1
#
_entry.id   AF-A0AA41QQR4-F1
#
_cell.length_a   1.000
_cell.length_b   1.000
_cell.length_c   1.000
_cell.angle_alpha   90.00
_cell.angle_beta   90.00
_cell.angle_gamma   90.00
#
_symmetry.space_group_name_H-M   'P 1'
#
loop_
_entity.id
_entity.type
_entity.pdbx_description
1 polymer ?
#
loop_
_entity_poly.entity_id
_entity_poly.type
_entity_poly.pdbx_seq_one_letter_code
_entity_poly.pdbx_strand_id
1 'polypeptide(L)' 'MTLSPTWIGIDVSKAWLDIASATGQRVQRIANTADVIAAFAQTLEGESTIVVLEATGIYDKTHAS' A
#
# COMPACT_ATOMS: atom_id res chain seq x y z
N MET A 1 0.56 23.52 -16.95
CA MET A 1 1.33 22.27 -16.82
C MET A 1 0.49 21.33 -15.98
N THR A 2 0.10 20.17 -16.52
CA THR A 2 -0.67 19.18 -15.77
C THR A 2 0.33 18.24 -15.11
N LEU A 3 0.42 18.23 -13.78
CA LEU A 3 1.27 17.27 -13.07
C LEU A 3 0.62 15.89 -13.21
N SER A 4 1.34 14.92 -13.77
CA SER A 4 0.84 13.54 -13.82
C SER A 4 0.73 13.00 -12.39
N PRO A 5 -0.35 12.28 -12.04
CA PRO A 5 -0.47 11.69 -10.71
C PRO A 5 0.65 10.69 -10.45
N THR A 6 1.14 10.67 -9.22
CA THR A 6 2.05 9.65 -8.69
C THR A 6 1.24 8.40 -8.38
N TRP A 7 1.68 7.25 -8.90
CA TRP A 7 1.04 5.97 -8.62
C TRP A 7 1.89 5.14 -7.65
N ILE A 8 1.24 4.61 -6.63
CA ILE A 8 1.81 3.69 -5.64
C ILE A 8 0.97 2.41 -5.66
N GLY A 9 1.60 1.28 -5.97
CA GLY A 9 1.01 -0.05 -5.80
C GLY A 9 1.39 -0.63 -4.44
N ILE A 10 0.43 -1.22 -3.74
CA ILE A 10 0.66 -1.90 -2.46
C ILE A 10 0.09 -3.30 -2.54
N ASP A 11 0.98 -4.29 -2.43
CA ASP A 11 0.59 -5.67 -2.22
C ASP A 11 0.33 -5.92 -0.73
N VAL A 12 -0.89 -6.36 -0.41
CA VAL A 12 -1.43 -6.46 0.95
C VAL A 12 -1.45 -7.92 1.39
N SER A 13 -0.67 -8.24 2.44
CA SER A 13 -0.69 -9.52 3.13
C SER A 13 -1.10 -9.34 4.61
N LYS A 14 -1.35 -10.45 5.34
CA LYS A 14 -1.78 -10.40 6.75
C LYS A 14 -0.79 -9.65 7.66
N ALA A 15 0.50 -9.85 7.46
CA ALA A 15 1.53 -9.29 8.33
C ALA A 15 2.28 -8.09 7.72
N TRP A 16 2.26 -7.95 6.39
CA TRP A 16 3.12 -7.02 5.67
C TRP A 16 2.38 -6.31 4.54
N LEU A 17 2.83 -5.10 4.24
CA LEU A 17 2.50 -4.37 3.03
C LEU A 17 3.77 -4.16 2.21
N ASP A 18 3.73 -4.53 0.94
CA ASP A 18 4.82 -4.35 -0.01
C ASP A 18 4.49 -3.20 -0.97
N ILE A 19 5.22 -2.09 -0.82
CA ILE A 19 4.94 -0.82 -1.47
C ILE A 19 5.89 -0.64 -2.66
N ALA A 20 5.32 -0.45 -3.84
CA ALA A 20 6.02 -0.12 -5.08
C ALA A 20 5.58 1.26 -5.58
N SER A 21 6.53 2.14 -5.92
CA SER A 21 6.23 3.42 -6.57
C SER A 21 6.71 3.41 -8.03
N ALA A 22 6.04 4.17 -8.89
CA ALA A 22 6.45 4.30 -10.29
C ALA A 22 7.84 4.94 -10.49
N THR A 23 8.35 5.65 -9.46
CA THR A 23 9.61 6.39 -9.50
C THR A 23 10.77 5.63 -8.85
N GLY A 24 10.49 4.55 -8.12
CA GLY A 24 11.48 3.78 -7.37
C GLY A 24 11.79 2.42 -7.99
N GLN A 25 13.06 2.01 -7.96
CA GLN A 25 13.47 0.66 -8.35
C GLN A 25 13.25 -0.40 -7.25
N ARG A 26 12.89 0.01 -6.02
CA ARG A 26 12.87 -0.88 -4.85
C ARG A 26 11.52 -0.92 -4.16
N VAL A 27 11.03 -2.13 -3.89
CA VAL A 27 9.85 -2.39 -3.07
C VAL A 27 10.20 -2.16 -1.60
N GLN A 28 9.43 -1.31 -0.92
CA GLN A 28 9.52 -1.09 0.53
C GLN A 28 8.52 -1.99 1.24
N ARG A 29 8.99 -2.81 2.19
CA ARG A 29 8.12 -3.62 3.05
C ARG A 29 7.90 -2.94 4.40
N ILE A 30 6.64 -2.81 4.80
CA ILE A 30 6.24 -2.31 6.13
C ILE A 30 5.33 -3.32 6.84
N ALA A 31 5.23 -3.23 8.17
CA ALA A 31 4.27 -4.04 8.93
C ALA A 31 2.83 -3.59 8.64
N ASN A 32 1.91 -4.55 8.53
CA ASN A 32 0.47 -4.29 8.41
C ASN A 32 -0.14 -4.00 9.79
N THR A 33 0.28 -2.89 10.41
CA THR A 33 -0.25 -2.40 11.68
C THR A 33 -0.70 -0.95 11.52
N ALA A 34 -1.72 -0.56 12.29
CA ALA A 34 -2.33 0.77 12.19
C ALA A 34 -1.30 1.91 12.34
N ASP A 35 -0.40 1.81 13.34
CA ASP A 35 0.61 2.83 13.61
C ASP A 35 1.60 3.01 12.45
N VAL A 36 2.04 1.89 11.86
CA VAL A 36 3.01 1.90 10.76
C VAL A 36 2.37 2.39 9.46
N ILE A 37 1.12 2.00 9.20
CA ILE A 37 0.34 2.52 8.07
C ILE A 37 0.10 4.02 8.22
N ALA A 38 -0.25 4.50 9.42
CA ALA A 38 -0.43 5.92 9.68
C ALA A 38 0.86 6.72 9.48
N ALA A 39 2.00 6.18 9.90
CA ALA A 39 3.30 6.79 9.66
C ALA A 39 3.63 6.85 8.15
N PHE A 40 3.36 5.79 7.39
CA PHE A 40 3.53 5.78 5.94
C PHE A 40 2.60 6.78 5.24
N ALA A 41 1.31 6.83 5.61
CA ALA A 41 0.35 7.75 5.01
C ALA A 41 0.74 9.22 5.18
N GLN A 42 1.37 9.57 6.30
CA GLN A 42 1.90 10.92 6.55
C GLN A 42 3.05 11.32 5.61
N THR A 43 3.72 10.36 4.96
CA THR A 43 4.79 10.62 3.98
C THR A 43 4.27 10.91 2.58
N LEU A 44 2.99 10.67 2.31
CA LEU A 44 2.41 10.86 0.99
C LEU A 44 2.05 12.35 0.79
N GLU A 45 2.58 12.95 -0.29
CA GLU A 45 2.21 14.32 -0.66
C GLU A 45 0.77 14.37 -1.17
N GLY A 46 0.00 15.30 -0.62
CA GLY A 46 -1.43 15.46 -0.85
C GLY A 46 -1.76 16.05 -2.23
N GLU A 47 -2.87 15.57 -2.79
CA GLU A 47 -3.55 15.94 -4.06
C GLU A 47 -3.18 15.17 -5.32
N SER A 48 -1.95 14.67 -5.49
CA SER A 48 -1.54 14.00 -6.74
C SER A 48 -1.10 12.54 -6.57
N THR A 49 -1.27 11.95 -5.39
CA THR A 49 -0.87 10.56 -5.14
C THR A 49 -2.08 9.62 -5.17
N ILE A 50 -2.03 8.61 -6.03
CA ILE A 50 -3.02 7.55 -6.11
C ILE A 50 -2.39 6.26 -5.57
N VAL A 51 -3.02 5.70 -4.53
CA VAL A 51 -2.61 4.45 -3.90
C VAL A 51 -3.54 3.33 -4.36
N VAL A 52 -2.97 2.27 -4.93
CA VAL A 52 -3.68 1.07 -5.39
C VAL A 52 -3.34 -0.07 -4.45
N LEU A 53 -4.36 -0.65 -3.81
CA LEU A 53 -4.24 -1.77 -2.88
C LEU A 53 -4.61 -3.07 -3.60
N GLU A 54 -3.67 -4.00 -3.70
CA GLU A 54 -3.88 -5.35 -4.22
C GLU A 54 -3.85 -6.33 -3.04
N ALA A 55 -4.98 -6.97 -2.75
CA ALA A 55 -5.01 -8.00 -1.71
C ALA A 55 -4.56 -9.35 -2.28
N THR A 56 -3.34 -9.78 -1.97
CA THR A 56 -2.84 -11.12 -2.32
C THR A 56 -3.07 -12.09 -1.17
N GLY A 57 -4.28 -12.61 -1.10
CA GLY A 57 -4.62 -13.64 -0.13
C GLY A 57 -5.96 -14.27 -0.45
N ILE A 58 -6.04 -15.59 -0.32
CA ILE A 58 -7.34 -16.26 -0.25
C ILE A 58 -7.99 -15.76 1.04
N TYR A 59 -9.16 -15.12 0.93
CA TYR A 59 -10.00 -14.86 2.09
C TYR A 59 -10.20 -16.20 2.81
N ASP A 60 -9.82 -16.26 4.08
CA ASP A 60 -10.17 -17.40 4.91
C ASP A 60 -11.70 -17.41 5.04
N LYS A 61 -12.34 -18.31 4.29
CA LYS A 61 -13.80 -18.49 4.31
C LYS A 61 -14.26 -19.36 5.48
N THR A 62 -13.34 -19.83 6.33
CA THR A 62 -13.70 -20.69 7.45
C THR A 62 -14.08 -19.88 8.69
N HIS A 63 -15.20 -19.15 8.58
CA HIS A 63 -16.13 -19.07 9.71
C HIS A 63 -17.13 -20.23 9.53
N ALA A 64 -16.71 -21.44 9.91
CA ALA A 64 -17.68 -22.47 10.25
C ALA A 64 -18.22 -22.11 11.65
N SER A 65 -19.52 -21.83 11.67
CA SER A 65 -20.39 -21.69 12.84
C SER A 65 -20.16 -22.76 13.91
#